data_AF-A0A351MMJ1-F1
#
_entry.id   AF-A0A351MMJ1-F1
#
_cell.length_a   1.000
_cell.length_b   1.000
_cell.length_c   1.000
_cell.angle_alpha   90.00
_cell.angle_beta   90.00
_cell.angle_gamma   90.00
#
_symmetry.space_group_name_H-M   'P 1'
#
loop_
_entity.id
_entity.type
_entity.pdbx_description
1 polymer ?
#
loop_
_entity_poly.entity_id
_entity_poly.type
_entity_poly.pdbx_seq_one_letter_code
_entity_poly.pdbx_strand_id
1 'polypeptide(L)'
;MANVGAMFRAADAARLAQLYLIGGTPHPATERARLDKTALGSLESVPWTYAVSPEPVLAGLRARGYQILALEVAPDSRPLGALTAADFPLALLVGHETAGLPAEVVAACDGVVTLESWGRKQSLNVALAFGVAMLHCARLWAEHVGCAPGGEV
;
A
#
# COMPACT_ATOMS: atom_id res chain seq x y z
N MET A 1 -3.13 -11.21 -11.18
CA MET A 1 -4.02 -11.86 -10.19
C MET A 1 -3.30 -12.45 -8.97
N ALA A 2 -2.06 -12.96 -9.07
CA ALA A 2 -1.25 -13.34 -7.91
C ALA A 2 -0.87 -12.16 -6.99
N ASN A 3 -1.02 -10.92 -7.48
CA ASN A 3 -0.51 -9.74 -6.80
C ASN A 3 -1.25 -9.45 -5.49
N VAL A 4 -2.58 -9.54 -5.46
CA VAL A 4 -3.34 -9.23 -4.24
C VAL A 4 -2.96 -10.18 -3.10
N GLY A 5 -2.91 -11.49 -3.33
CA GLY A 5 -2.49 -12.43 -2.28
C GLY A 5 -1.04 -12.21 -1.84
N ALA A 6 -0.13 -11.88 -2.77
CA ALA A 6 1.24 -11.48 -2.40
C ALA A 6 1.28 -10.16 -1.60
N MET A 7 0.39 -9.20 -1.88
CA MET A 7 0.24 -7.96 -1.11
C MET A 7 -0.27 -8.23 0.30
N PHE A 8 -1.22 -9.15 0.48
CA PHE A 8 -1.63 -9.60 1.81
C PHE A 8 -0.44 -10.15 2.60
N ARG A 9 0.39 -10.98 1.98
CA ARG A 9 1.58 -11.53 2.63
C ARG A 9 2.61 -10.45 3.00
N ALA A 10 2.79 -9.45 2.14
CA ALA A 10 3.67 -8.31 2.43
C ALA A 10 3.10 -7.41 3.54
N ALA A 11 1.78 -7.22 3.56
CA ALA A 11 1.08 -6.46 4.59
C ALA A 11 1.20 -7.13 5.96
N ASP A 12 1.07 -8.45 6.03
CA ASP A 12 1.31 -9.24 7.24
C ASP A 12 2.75 -9.07 7.75
N ALA A 13 3.74 -9.26 6.87
CA ALA A 13 5.15 -9.09 7.21
C ALA A 13 5.49 -7.66 7.70
N ALA A 14 4.78 -6.65 7.19
CA ALA A 14 4.94 -5.25 7.59
C ALA A 14 4.03 -4.85 8.77
N ARG A 15 3.21 -5.77 9.31
CA ARG A 15 2.17 -5.51 10.33
C ARG A 15 1.28 -4.32 10.00
N LEU A 16 0.79 -4.30 8.76
CA LEU A 16 -0.11 -3.25 8.31
C LEU A 16 -1.40 -3.23 9.13
N ALA A 17 -1.80 -2.05 9.58
CA ALA A 17 -3.02 -1.88 10.37
C ALA A 17 -4.29 -2.20 9.56
N GLN A 18 -4.29 -1.94 8.25
CA GLN A 18 -5.45 -2.13 7.40
C GLN A 18 -5.08 -2.16 5.91
N LEU A 19 -5.68 -3.09 5.15
CA LEU A 19 -5.75 -3.06 3.69
C LEU A 19 -7.12 -2.59 3.19
N TYR A 20 -7.12 -1.75 2.15
CA TYR A 20 -8.34 -1.32 1.45
C TYR A 20 -8.29 -1.87 0.02
N LEU A 21 -9.26 -2.70 -0.34
CA LEU A 21 -9.42 -3.27 -1.68
C LEU A 21 -10.56 -2.51 -2.36
N ILE A 22 -10.31 -1.88 -3.51
CA ILE A 22 -11.21 -0.86 -4.05
C ILE A 22 -11.65 -1.20 -5.47
N GLY A 23 -12.94 -1.09 -5.76
CA GLY A 23 -13.51 -1.26 -7.09
C GLY A 23 -13.34 -2.68 -7.62
N GLY A 24 -12.56 -2.82 -8.68
CA GLY A 24 -12.31 -4.11 -9.36
C GLY A 24 -11.23 -4.98 -8.74
N THR A 25 -10.62 -4.58 -7.61
CA THR A 25 -9.59 -5.39 -6.93
C THR A 25 -10.16 -6.75 -6.47
N PRO A 26 -9.58 -7.89 -6.87
CA PRO A 26 -9.95 -9.19 -6.32
C PRO A 26 -9.86 -9.18 -4.79
N HIS A 27 -10.87 -9.72 -4.10
CA HIS A 27 -10.91 -9.67 -2.64
C HIS A 27 -11.37 -11.00 -2.02
N PRO A 28 -11.06 -11.26 -0.74
CA PRO A 28 -11.33 -12.58 -0.14
C PRO A 28 -12.80 -13.01 -0.16
N ALA A 29 -13.76 -12.08 -0.13
CA ALA A 29 -15.18 -12.47 -0.18
C ALA A 29 -15.63 -13.09 -1.52
N THR A 30 -14.89 -12.88 -2.61
CA THR A 30 -15.24 -13.41 -3.95
C THR A 30 -14.18 -14.35 -4.52
N GLU A 31 -12.90 -14.16 -4.17
CA GLU A 31 -11.78 -14.87 -4.81
C GLU A 31 -10.82 -15.57 -3.82
N ARG A 32 -11.24 -15.82 -2.57
CA ARG A 32 -10.39 -16.41 -1.51
C ARG A 32 -9.49 -17.56 -1.95
N ALA A 33 -10.05 -18.63 -2.52
CA ALA A 33 -9.26 -19.80 -2.90
C ALA A 33 -8.14 -19.51 -3.92
N ARG A 34 -8.28 -18.45 -4.72
CA ARG A 34 -7.24 -18.01 -5.67
C ARG A 34 -6.18 -17.17 -4.97
N LEU A 35 -6.60 -16.26 -4.09
CA LEU A 35 -5.71 -15.40 -3.31
C LEU A 35 -4.83 -16.21 -2.35
N ASP A 36 -5.41 -17.23 -1.70
CA ASP A 36 -4.73 -18.11 -0.73
C ASP A 36 -3.46 -18.76 -1.28
N LYS A 37 -3.41 -19.04 -2.58
CA LYS A 37 -2.23 -19.62 -3.25
C LYS A 37 -0.96 -18.79 -3.08
N THR A 38 -1.10 -17.49 -2.81
CA THR A 38 0.01 -16.54 -2.64
C THR A 38 0.02 -15.83 -1.29
N ALA A 39 -1.15 -15.71 -0.66
CA ALA A 39 -1.29 -15.13 0.67
C ALA A 39 -0.74 -16.05 1.77
N LEU A 40 -0.83 -17.38 1.61
CA LEU A 40 -0.28 -18.36 2.55
C LEU A 40 -0.67 -18.10 4.02
N GLY A 41 -1.96 -17.87 4.29
CA GLY A 41 -2.49 -17.65 5.65
C GLY A 41 -2.53 -16.19 6.11
N SER A 42 -2.10 -15.25 5.28
CA SER A 42 -2.18 -13.81 5.59
C SER A 42 -3.56 -13.18 5.35
N LEU A 43 -4.52 -13.91 4.75
CA LEU A 43 -5.89 -13.40 4.60
C LEU A 43 -6.64 -13.38 5.94
N GLU A 44 -6.14 -14.13 6.91
CA GLU A 44 -6.70 -14.32 8.25
C GLU A 44 -6.13 -13.30 9.24
N SER A 45 -4.86 -12.92 9.09
CA SER A 45 -4.15 -12.06 10.02
C SER A 45 -4.23 -10.58 9.67
N VAL A 46 -4.33 -10.24 8.37
CA VAL A 46 -4.32 -8.85 7.92
C VAL A 46 -5.75 -8.28 7.90
N PRO A 47 -6.04 -7.22 8.68
CA PRO A 47 -7.32 -6.52 8.60
C PRO A 47 -7.51 -5.93 7.20
N TRP A 48 -8.68 -6.17 6.60
CA TRP A 48 -8.99 -5.65 5.28
C TRP A 48 -10.45 -5.22 5.16
N THR A 49 -10.73 -4.33 4.20
CA THR A 49 -12.10 -3.92 3.84
C THR A 49 -12.20 -3.71 2.35
N TYR A 50 -13.37 -4.02 1.80
CA TYR A 50 -13.73 -3.74 0.42
C TYR A 50 -14.56 -2.46 0.32
N ALA A 51 -14.27 -1.63 -0.68
CA ALA A 51 -15.08 -0.49 -1.05
C ALA A 51 -15.30 -0.45 -2.57
N VAL A 52 -16.46 0.02 -3.01
CA VAL A 52 -16.76 0.11 -4.45
C VAL A 52 -15.95 1.23 -5.12
N SER A 53 -15.68 2.32 -4.40
CA SER A 53 -14.99 3.49 -4.92
C SER A 53 -14.04 4.09 -3.86
N PRO A 54 -12.99 4.81 -4.29
CA PRO A 54 -11.97 5.31 -3.36
C PRO A 54 -12.44 6.48 -2.49
N GLU A 55 -13.33 7.33 -2.99
CA GLU A 55 -13.75 8.59 -2.35
C GLU A 55 -14.18 8.43 -0.88
N PRO A 56 -15.09 7.50 -0.50
CA PRO A 56 -15.47 7.33 0.90
C PRO A 56 -14.32 6.86 1.79
N VAL A 57 -13.40 6.05 1.25
CA VAL A 57 -12.22 5.56 1.97
C VAL A 57 -11.25 6.71 2.23
N LEU A 58 -10.95 7.51 1.19
CA LEU A 58 -10.05 8.66 1.30
C LEU A 58 -10.60 9.72 2.25
N ALA A 59 -11.90 10.03 2.15
CA ALA A 59 -12.55 10.96 3.08
C ALA A 59 -12.46 10.47 4.54
N GLY A 60 -12.72 9.19 4.79
CA GLY A 60 -12.62 8.61 6.13
C GLY A 60 -11.19 8.56 6.69
N LEU A 61 -10.19 8.32 5.83
CA LEU A 61 -8.77 8.39 6.22
C LEU A 61 -8.36 9.82 6.57
N ARG A 62 -8.73 10.80 5.74
CA ARG A 62 -8.47 12.23 6.01
C ARG A 62 -9.10 12.69 7.33
N ALA A 63 -10.36 12.30 7.58
CA ALA A 63 -11.04 12.64 8.84
C ALA A 63 -10.34 12.06 10.08
N ARG A 64 -9.55 11.00 9.92
CA ARG A 64 -8.73 10.39 10.98
C ARG A 64 -7.29 10.92 11.03
N GLY A 65 -6.96 11.93 10.23
CA GLY A 65 -5.64 12.56 10.20
C GLY A 65 -4.58 11.79 9.43
N TYR A 66 -4.96 10.86 8.56
CA TYR A 66 -4.00 10.18 7.69
C TYR A 66 -3.51 11.10 6.57
N GLN A 67 -2.20 11.12 6.36
CA GLN A 67 -1.61 11.57 5.11
C GLN A 67 -1.87 10.53 4.03
N ILE A 68 -2.25 10.96 2.84
CA ILE A 68 -2.58 10.09 1.71
C ILE A 68 -1.60 10.34 0.58
N LEU A 69 -0.75 9.36 0.28
CA LEU A 69 0.22 9.46 -0.81
C LEU A 69 -0.07 8.41 -1.89
N ALA A 70 0.15 8.75 -3.15
CA ALA A 70 0.15 7.80 -4.25
C ALA A 70 1.55 7.19 -4.44
N LEU A 71 1.65 5.87 -4.54
CA LEU A 71 2.85 5.19 -5.01
C LEU A 71 2.77 5.03 -6.53
N GLU A 72 3.35 5.98 -7.26
CA GLU A 72 3.24 6.04 -8.72
C GLU A 72 4.45 6.75 -9.32
N VAL A 73 4.83 6.39 -10.54
CA VAL A 73 5.93 7.06 -11.26
C VAL A 73 5.43 8.37 -11.85
N ALA A 74 5.79 9.49 -11.21
CA ALA A 74 5.46 10.84 -11.69
C ALA A 74 6.68 11.79 -11.69
N PRO A 75 6.78 12.75 -12.63
CA PRO A 75 7.92 13.67 -12.71
C PRO A 75 8.19 14.46 -11.43
N ASP A 76 7.15 14.91 -10.74
CA ASP A 76 7.25 15.73 -9.52
C ASP A 76 7.07 14.91 -8.23
N SER A 77 7.28 13.59 -8.33
CA SER A 77 7.18 12.70 -7.18
C SER A 77 8.39 12.81 -6.26
N ARG A 78 8.14 12.63 -4.97
CA ARG A 78 9.21 12.54 -3.97
C ARG A 78 9.75 11.09 -3.94
N PRO A 79 11.06 10.86 -3.79
CA PRO A 79 11.55 9.49 -3.59
C PRO A 79 10.91 8.87 -2.35
N LEU A 80 10.54 7.60 -2.40
CA LEU A 80 10.00 6.88 -1.24
C LEU A 80 10.97 6.97 -0.05
N GLY A 81 12.28 6.87 -0.31
CA GLY A 81 13.32 6.96 0.71
C GLY A 81 13.46 8.33 1.39
N ALA A 82 12.77 9.36 0.90
CA ALA A 82 12.71 10.67 1.53
C ALA A 82 11.52 10.81 2.50
N LEU A 83 10.73 9.75 2.70
CA LEU A 83 9.73 9.71 3.77
C LEU A 83 10.40 9.75 5.14
N THR A 84 9.71 10.38 6.09
CA THR A 84 10.14 10.56 7.47
C THR A 84 9.02 10.21 8.43
N ALA A 85 9.32 10.21 9.73
CA ALA A 85 8.33 10.03 10.78
C ALA A 85 7.16 11.03 10.72
N ALA A 86 7.39 12.24 10.20
CA ALA A 86 6.36 13.28 10.09
C ALA A 86 5.28 12.96 9.05
N ASP A 87 5.51 12.00 8.16
CA ASP A 87 4.54 11.57 7.15
C ASP A 87 3.47 10.60 7.71
N PHE A 88 3.59 10.17 8.96
CA PHE A 88 2.67 9.24 9.59
C PHE A 88 1.63 9.95 10.48
N PRO A 89 0.39 9.39 10.60
CA PRO A 89 -0.08 8.14 10.03
C PRO A 89 -0.30 8.22 8.51
N LEU A 90 0.19 7.21 7.78
CA LEU A 90 0.26 7.21 6.31
C LEU A 90 -0.69 6.19 5.71
N ALA A 91 -1.43 6.58 4.67
CA ALA A 91 -2.10 5.70 3.73
C ALA A 91 -1.43 5.82 2.36
N LEU A 92 -0.96 4.68 1.84
CA LEU A 92 -0.30 4.62 0.53
C LEU A 92 -1.25 3.97 -0.49
N LEU A 93 -1.60 4.71 -1.54
CA LEU A 93 -2.40 4.22 -2.65
C LEU A 93 -1.52 3.57 -3.69
N VAL A 94 -1.95 2.43 -4.20
CA VAL A 94 -1.24 1.70 -5.26
C VAL A 94 -2.21 1.41 -6.40
N GLY A 95 -1.75 1.64 -7.63
CA GLY A 95 -2.55 1.53 -8.84
C GLY A 95 -2.70 0.11 -9.38
N HIS A 96 -3.54 -0.01 -10.41
CA HIS A 96 -3.68 -1.24 -11.19
C HIS A 96 -2.40 -1.55 -11.98
N GLU A 97 -2.06 -2.83 -12.15
CA GLU A 97 -0.81 -3.32 -12.75
C GLU A 97 -0.42 -2.66 -14.07
N THR A 98 -1.42 -2.36 -14.91
CA THR A 98 -1.20 -1.82 -16.26
C THR A 98 -1.67 -0.38 -16.39
N ALA A 99 -2.69 0.00 -15.61
CA ALA A 99 -3.36 1.28 -15.77
C ALA A 99 -2.88 2.34 -14.77
N GLY A 100 -2.12 1.93 -13.74
CA GLY A 100 -1.73 2.81 -12.65
C GLY A 100 -2.93 3.28 -11.85
N LEU A 101 -2.77 4.45 -11.21
CA LEU A 101 -3.87 5.18 -10.57
C LEU A 101 -4.53 6.14 -11.58
N PRO A 102 -5.87 6.27 -11.57
CA PRO A 102 -6.55 7.33 -12.33
C PRO A 102 -6.04 8.71 -11.91
N ALA A 103 -5.94 9.63 -12.86
CA ALA A 103 -5.38 10.97 -12.61
C ALA A 103 -6.15 11.74 -11.54
N GLU A 104 -7.48 11.58 -11.50
CA GLU A 104 -8.37 12.14 -10.50
C GLU A 104 -8.11 11.59 -9.09
N VAL A 105 -7.69 10.33 -8.97
CA VAL A 105 -7.33 9.70 -7.69
C VAL A 105 -5.96 10.19 -7.23
N VAL A 106 -5.00 10.33 -8.15
CA VAL A 106 -3.69 10.92 -7.84
C VAL A 106 -3.85 12.38 -7.38
N ALA A 107 -4.70 13.16 -8.06
CA ALA A 107 -4.99 14.55 -7.69
C ALA A 107 -5.70 14.67 -6.32
N ALA A 108 -6.37 13.62 -5.87
CA ALA A 108 -6.99 13.55 -4.55
C ALA A 108 -6.01 13.15 -3.43
N CYS A 109 -4.75 12.83 -3.75
CA CYS A 109 -3.69 12.54 -2.78
C CYS A 109 -2.99 13.84 -2.33
N ASP A 110 -2.36 13.80 -1.16
CA ASP A 110 -1.53 14.89 -0.63
C ASP A 110 -0.17 14.99 -1.34
N GLY A 111 0.21 13.95 -2.08
CA GLY A 111 1.42 13.92 -2.88
C GLY A 111 1.64 12.56 -3.54
N VAL A 112 2.73 12.48 -4.30
CA VAL A 112 3.16 11.26 -4.99
C VAL A 112 4.54 10.88 -4.50
N VAL A 113 4.74 9.60 -4.22
CA VAL A 113 6.04 9.00 -3.95
C VAL A 113 6.39 7.95 -4.99
N THR A 114 7.67 7.88 -5.35
CA THR A 114 8.19 6.94 -6.35
C THR A 114 9.25 6.02 -5.77
N LEU A 115 9.24 4.76 -6.23
CA LEU A 115 10.40 3.87 -6.12
C LEU A 115 11.37 4.15 -7.26
N GLU A 116 12.53 4.70 -6.94
CA GLU A 116 13.56 5.00 -7.92
C GLU A 116 14.05 3.71 -8.61
N SER A 117 14.22 3.77 -9.94
CA SER A 117 14.74 2.66 -10.75
C SER A 117 15.91 3.15 -11.59
N TRP A 118 17.03 2.43 -11.50
CA TRP A 118 18.23 2.68 -12.32
C TRP A 118 18.26 1.83 -13.60
N GLY A 119 17.26 0.97 -13.81
CA GLY A 119 17.17 0.09 -14.96
C GLY A 119 16.47 0.72 -16.17
N ARG A 120 16.49 0.01 -17.31
CA ARG A 120 15.70 0.42 -18.49
C ARG A 120 14.20 0.35 -18.25
N LYS A 121 13.76 -0.57 -17.36
CA LYS A 121 12.36 -0.64 -16.92
C LYS A 121 12.16 0.35 -15.79
N GLN A 122 11.19 1.23 -15.99
CA GLN A 122 10.86 2.31 -15.06
C GLN A 122 9.74 1.93 -14.09
N SER A 123 9.28 0.67 -14.12
CA SER A 123 8.24 0.17 -13.22
C SER A 123 8.55 -1.24 -12.72
N LEU A 124 8.01 -1.56 -11.56
CA LEU A 124 8.07 -2.87 -10.94
C LEU A 124 6.70 -3.55 -11.02
N ASN A 125 6.68 -4.87 -10.82
CA ASN A 125 5.44 -5.56 -10.50
C ASN A 125 4.78 -4.89 -9.28
N VAL A 126 3.46 -4.68 -9.33
CA VAL A 126 2.74 -3.93 -8.30
C VAL A 126 2.86 -4.53 -6.89
N ALA A 127 2.87 -5.86 -6.76
CA ALA A 127 3.02 -6.51 -5.45
C ALA A 127 4.45 -6.40 -4.92
N LEU A 128 5.44 -6.41 -5.81
CA LEU A 128 6.84 -6.15 -5.45
C LEU A 128 7.03 -4.69 -5.01
N ALA A 129 6.49 -3.73 -5.77
CA ALA A 129 6.51 -2.32 -5.42
C ALA A 129 5.86 -2.07 -4.06
N PHE A 130 4.67 -2.64 -3.86
CA PHE A 130 3.96 -2.61 -2.58
C PHE A 130 4.81 -3.19 -1.46
N GLY A 131 5.39 -4.39 -1.63
CA GLY A 131 6.19 -5.04 -0.60
C GLY A 131 7.43 -4.23 -0.19
N VAL A 132 8.16 -3.66 -1.16
CA VAL A 132 9.29 -2.76 -0.88
C VAL A 132 8.81 -1.53 -0.11
N ALA A 133 7.70 -0.92 -0.54
CA ALA A 133 7.16 0.25 0.11
C ALA A 133 6.71 -0.02 1.56
N MET A 134 6.01 -1.14 1.79
CA MET A 134 5.48 -1.49 3.10
C MET A 134 6.58 -1.79 4.11
N LEU A 135 7.62 -2.54 3.72
CA LEU A 135 8.74 -2.81 4.63
C LEU A 135 9.56 -1.55 4.94
N HIS A 136 9.72 -0.65 3.96
CA HIS A 136 10.35 0.64 4.20
C HIS A 136 9.53 1.49 5.18
N CYS A 137 8.22 1.59 4.98
CA CYS A 137 7.33 2.33 5.87
C CYS A 137 7.28 1.72 7.28
N ALA A 138 7.21 0.39 7.39
CA ALA A 138 7.20 -0.32 8.67
C ALA A 138 8.48 -0.05 9.46
N ARG A 139 9.64 0.00 8.79
CA ARG A 139 10.91 0.37 9.43
C ARG A 139 10.89 1.81 9.95
N LEU A 140 10.46 2.77 9.13
CA LEU A 140 10.37 4.18 9.55
C LEU A 140 9.40 4.36 10.72
N TRP A 141 8.26 3.66 10.68
CA TRP A 141 7.28 3.68 11.76
C TRP A 141 7.85 3.08 13.05
N ALA A 142 8.52 1.93 12.95
CA ALA A 142 9.18 1.28 14.08
C ALA A 142 10.22 2.20 14.76
N GLU A 143 11.03 2.90 13.95
CA GLU A 143 11.96 3.92 14.45
C GLU A 143 11.24 5.10 15.11
N HIS A 144 10.08 5.53 14.57
CA HIS A 144 9.28 6.62 15.14
C HIS A 144 8.66 6.28 16.50
N VAL A 145 8.11 5.07 16.66
CA VAL A 145 7.44 4.63 17.91
C VAL A 145 8.35 3.91 18.89
N GLY A 146 9.64 3.71 18.54
CA GLY A 146 10.61 3.01 19.39
C GLY A 146 10.39 1.50 19.51
N CYS A 147 9.75 0.87 18.51
CA CYS A 147 9.49 -0.57 18.49
C CYS A 147 10.54 -1.31 17.64
N ALA A 148 10.98 -2.50 18.06
CA ALA A 148 11.86 -3.35 17.25
C ALA A 148 11.05 -4.26 16.29
N PRO A 149 11.59 -4.65 15.12
CA PRO A 149 10.97 -5.65 14.25
C PRO A 149 10.76 -6.98 14.99
N GLY A 150 9.53 -7.50 15.01
CA GLY A 150 9.19 -8.76 15.69
C GLY A 150 8.85 -8.63 17.17
N GLY A 151 8.86 -7.42 17.75
CA GLY A 151 8.32 -7.18 19.10
C GLY A 151 6.80 -7.35 19.15
N GLU A 152 6.28 -7.81 20.29
CA GLU A 152 4.86 -7.63 20.61
C GLU A 152 4.63 -6.15 20.94
N VAL A 153 3.54 -5.58 20.43
CA VAL A 153 3.01 -4.27 20.83
C VAL A 153 1.84 -4.54 21.76
#